data_AF-A0A087M8X1-F1
#
_entry.id   AF-A0A087M8X1-F1
#
_cell.length_a   1.000
_cell.length_b   1.000
_cell.length_c   1.000
_cell.angle_alpha   90.00
_cell.angle_beta   90.00
_cell.angle_gamma   90.00
#
_symmetry.space_group_name_H-M   'P 1'
#
loop_
_entity.id
_entity.type
_entity.pdbx_description
1 polymer ?
#
loop_
_entity_poly.entity_id
_entity_poly.type
_entity_poly.pdbx_seq_one_letter_code
_entity_poly.pdbx_strand_id
1 'polypeptide(L)' 'MAEKEQSFEAKLESAKTILENLSNPELSLEEGMKKYQEGIAILKEATKMLEEAKLTYTKLQEKEVLA' A
#
# COMPACT_ATOMS: atom_id res chain seq x y z
N MET A 1 6.04 2.89 -21.40
CA MET A 1 4.84 2.21 -20.87
C MET A 1 4.55 2.86 -19.53
N ALA A 2 3.46 3.62 -19.41
CA ALA A 2 3.14 4.31 -18.16
C ALA A 2 2.78 3.25 -17.12
N GLU A 3 3.63 3.11 -16.10
CA GLU A 3 3.28 2.40 -14.88
C GLU A 3 2.00 3.04 -14.37
N LYS A 4 0.88 2.34 -14.49
CA LYS A 4 -0.38 2.77 -13.87
C LYS A 4 -0.09 2.77 -12.38
N GLU A 5 0.08 3.96 -11.80
CA GLU A 5 0.06 4.13 -10.36
C GLU A 5 -1.21 3.44 -9.85
N GLN A 6 -1.04 2.27 -9.23
CA GLN A 6 -2.15 1.52 -8.69
C GLN A 6 -2.80 2.37 -7.60
N SER A 7 -4.12 2.48 -7.64
CA SER A 7 -4.88 3.16 -6.60
C SER A 7 -4.60 2.54 -5.24
N PHE A 8 -4.82 3.32 -4.16
CA PHE A 8 -4.71 2.83 -2.80
C PHE A 8 -5.45 1.50 -2.59
N GLU A 9 -6.68 1.40 -3.11
CA GLU A 9 -7.50 0.20 -3.03
C GLU A 9 -6.88 -0.98 -3.77
N ALA A 10 -6.33 -0.76 -4.97
CA ALA A 10 -5.66 -1.81 -5.75
C ALA A 10 -4.39 -2.31 -5.05
N LYS A 11 -3.62 -1.42 -4.40
CA LYS A 11 -2.46 -1.81 -3.59
C LYS A 11 -2.88 -2.60 -2.35
N LEU A 12 -3.92 -2.16 -1.65
CA LEU A 12 -4.44 -2.85 -0.48
C LEU A 12 -4.90 -4.27 -0.82
N GLU A 13 -5.62 -4.42 -1.93
CA GLU A 13 -6.09 -5.72 -2.42
C GLU A 13 -4.91 -6.61 -2.82
N SER A 14 -3.94 -6.06 -3.55
CA SER A 14 -2.72 -6.81 -3.93
C SER A 14 -1.95 -7.32 -2.72
N ALA A 15 -1.76 -6.46 -1.71
CA ALA A 15 -1.11 -6.86 -0.46
C ALA A 15 -1.89 -7.96 0.28
N LYS A 16 -3.21 -7.85 0.35
CA LYS A 16 -4.07 -8.90 0.92
C LYS A 16 -3.89 -10.23 0.20
N THR A 17 -4.00 -10.24 -1.12
CA THR A 17 -3.84 -11.46 -1.92
C THR A 17 -2.46 -12.09 -1.69
N ILE A 18 -1.40 -11.30 -1.64
CA ILE A 18 -0.03 -11.79 -1.41
C ILE A 18 0.10 -12.42 -0.01
N LEU A 19 -0.46 -11.76 1.01
CA LEU A 19 -0.41 -12.26 2.39
C LEU A 19 -1.29 -13.50 2.59
N GLU A 20 -2.45 -13.59 1.94
CA GLU A 20 -3.29 -14.80 1.95
C GLU A 20 -2.55 -16.00 1.36
N ASN A 21 -1.79 -15.78 0.28
CA ASN A 21 -0.96 -16.81 -0.35
C ASN A 21 0.17 -17.32 0.55
N LEU A 22 0.55 -16.62 1.63
CA LEU A 22 1.49 -17.12 2.63
C LEU A 22 0.93 -18.28 3.45
N SER A 23 -0.40 -18.43 3.49
CA SER A 23 -1.07 -19.54 4.19
C SER A 23 -1.03 -20.84 3.39
N ASN A 24 -0.47 -20.84 2.17
CA ASN A 24 -0.38 -22.04 1.35
C ASN A 24 0.68 -23.01 1.92
N PRO A 25 0.29 -24.23 2.34
CA PRO A 25 1.20 -25.22 2.90
C PRO A 25 2.23 -25.78 1.89
N GLU A 26 2.02 -25.58 0.59
CA GLU A 26 2.97 -25.96 -0.47
C GLU A 26 4.05 -24.90 -0.73
N LEU A 27 3.95 -23.74 -0.07
CA LEU A 27 4.88 -22.63 -0.29
C LEU A 27 6.22 -22.90 0.40
N SER A 28 7.32 -22.78 -0.34
CA SER A 28 8.64 -22.87 0.27
C SER A 28 8.91 -21.68 1.20
N LEU A 29 9.75 -21.90 2.21
CA LEU A 29 10.08 -20.85 3.19
C LEU A 29 10.69 -19.60 2.53
N GLU A 30 11.50 -19.80 1.49
CA GLU A 30 12.12 -18.72 0.72
C GLU A 30 11.08 -17.90 -0.06
N GLU A 31 10.13 -18.57 -0.72
CA GLU A 31 9.04 -17.91 -1.43
C GLU A 31 8.08 -17.20 -0.48
N GLY A 32 7.82 -17.79 0.68
CA GLY A 32 7.07 -17.15 1.76
C GLY A 32 7.73 -15.86 2.22
N MET A 33 9.05 -15.86 2.41
CA MET A 33 9.77 -14.65 2.81
C MET A 33 9.72 -13.57 1.72
N LYS A 34 9.87 -13.94 0.44
CA LYS A 34 9.76 -13.00 -0.69
C LYS A 34 8.37 -12.37 -0.79
N LYS A 35 7.32 -13.20 -0.76
CA LYS A 35 5.92 -12.74 -0.78
C LYS A 35 5.60 -11.84 0.41
N TYR A 36 6.08 -12.19 1.61
CA TYR A 36 5.90 -11.34 2.78
C TYR A 36 6.55 -9.96 2.60
N GLN A 37 7.81 -9.91 2.13
CA GLN A 37 8.49 -8.65 1.85
C GLN A 37 7.76 -7.81 0.79
N GLU A 38 7.25 -8.45 -0.25
CA GLU A 38 6.47 -7.80 -1.31
C GLU A 38 5.16 -7.21 -0.76
N GLY A 39 4.38 -8.00 -0.01
CA GLY A 39 3.14 -7.53 0.63
C GLY A 39 3.38 -6.34 1.57
N ILE A 40 4.45 -6.40 2.38
CA ILE A 40 4.84 -5.29 3.27
C ILE A 40 5.25 -4.04 2.47
N ALA A 41 5.98 -4.20 1.37
CA ALA A 41 6.36 -3.06 0.52
C ALA A 41 5.13 -2.35 -0.05
N ILE A 42 4.17 -3.11 -0.57
CA ILE A 42 2.92 -2.57 -1.11
C ILE A 42 2.10 -1.85 -0.02
N LEU A 43 2.02 -2.41 1.19
CA LEU A 43 1.35 -1.76 2.32
C LEU A 43 2.03 -0.45 2.73
N LYS A 44 3.37 -0.38 2.67
CA LYS A 44 4.11 0.87 2.92
C LYS A 44 3.77 1.94 1.89
N GLU A 45 3.71 1.59 0.62
CA GLU A 45 3.29 2.53 -0.43
C GLU A 45 1.85 3.01 -0.23
N ALA A 46 0.94 2.09 0.11
CA ALA A 46 -0.45 2.44 0.43
C ALA A 46 -0.54 3.40 1.63
N THR A 47 0.27 3.16 2.67
CA THR A 47 0.34 4.04 3.84
C THR A 47 0.86 5.42 3.48
N LYS A 48 1.89 5.50 2.64
CA LYS A 48 2.46 6.78 2.18
C LYS A 48 1.43 7.61 1.41
N MET A 49 0.64 6.98 0.54
CA MET A 49 -0.47 7.67 -0.15
C MET A 49 -1.50 8.26 0.82
N LEU A 50 -1.83 7.53 1.91
CA LEU A 50 -2.73 8.05 2.94
C LEU A 50 -2.13 9.23 3.71
N GLU A 51 -0.85 9.18 4.03
CA GLU A 51 -0.15 10.28 4.70
C GLU A 51 -0.11 11.53 3.83
N GLU A 52 0.19 11.39 2.55
CA GLU A 52 0.18 12.49 1.58
C GLU A 52 -1.22 13.09 1.42
N ALA A 53 -2.26 12.26 1.36
CA ALA A 53 -3.65 12.71 1.31
C ALA A 53 -4.04 13.47 2.58
N LYS A 54 -3.68 12.96 3.77
CA LYS A 54 -3.90 13.65 5.06
C LYS A 54 -3.17 14.98 5.11
N LEU A 55 -1.90 15.03 4.70
CA LEU A 55 -1.13 16.26 4.67
C LEU A 55 -1.77 17.31 3.75
N THR A 56 -2.25 16.87 2.59
CA THR A 56 -2.95 17.73 1.62
C THR A 56 -4.25 18.27 2.22
N TYR A 57 -5.04 17.41 2.86
CA TYR A 57 -6.26 17.80 3.57
C TYR A 57 -5.99 18.82 4.67
N THR A 58 -5.00 18.58 5.54
CA THR A 58 -4.61 19.52 6.61
C THR A 58 -4.19 20.87 6.04
N LYS A 59 -3.37 20.89 4.97
CA LYS A 59 -2.96 22.13 4.30
C LYS A 59 -4.14 22.90 3.72
N LEU A 60 -5.14 22.21 3.17
CA LEU A 60 -6.35 22.85 2.65
C LEU A 60 -7.17 23.47 3.79
N GLN A 61 -7.33 22.76 4.91
CA GLN A 61 -8.02 23.28 6.09
C GLN A 61 -7.31 24.51 6.68
N GLU A 62 -5.98 24.48 6.81
CA GLU A 62 -5.20 25.64 7.29
C GLU A 62 -5.37 26.85 6.35
N LYS A 63 -5.43 26.63 5.04
CA LYS A 63 -5.61 27.68 4.04
C LYS A 63 -7.01 28.31 4.07
N GLU A 64 -8.05 27.50 4.33
CA GLU A 64 -9.42 27.99 4.51
C GLU A 64 -9.60 28.78 5.81
N VAL A 65 -8.87 28.46 6.87
CA VAL A 65 -8.96 29.17 8.16
C VAL A 65 -8.21 30.52 8.14
N LEU A 66 -7.24 30.68 7.24
CA LEU A 66 -6.43 31.90 7.08
C LEU A 66 -6.99 32.87 6.01
N ALA A 67 -8.04 32.49 5.28
CA ALA A 67 -8.72 33.30 4.26
C ALA A 67 -10.01 33.93 4.80
#